data_AF-A0A9C8LJS4-F1
#
_entry.id   AF-A0A9C8LJS4-F1
#
_cell.length_a   1.000
_cell.length_b   1.000
_cell.length_c   1.000
_cell.angle_alpha   90.00
_cell.angle_beta   90.00
_cell.angle_gamma   90.00
#
_symmetry.space_group_name_H-M   'P 1'
#
loop_
_entity.id
_entity.type
_entity.pdbx_description
1 polymer ?
#
loop_
_entity_poly.entity_id
_entity_poly.type
_entity_poly.pdbx_seq_one_letter_code
_entity_poly.pdbx_strand_id
1 'polypeptide(L)' 'IARAARDMHGGNGISDSFPVMRHMLNLETVNTYEGTHDIHALILGRAQTGLQAFF' A
#
# COMPACT_ATOMS: atom_id res chain seq x y z
N ILE A 1 4.92 5.97 -2.24
CA ILE A 1 5.96 6.16 -3.27
C ILE A 1 5.39 6.00 -4.68
N ALA A 2 4.84 4.84 -5.08
CA ALA A 2 4.33 4.64 -6.44
C ALA A 2 3.21 5.62 -6.85
N ARG A 3 2.30 5.98 -5.93
CA ARG A 3 1.28 7.02 -6.16
C ARG A 3 1.90 8.39 -6.47
N ALA A 4 2.84 8.84 -5.64
CA ALA A 4 3.59 10.08 -5.87
C ALA A 4 4.40 10.05 -7.19
N ALA A 5 4.99 8.90 -7.53
CA ALA A 5 5.70 8.72 -8.80
C ALA A 5 4.77 8.86 -10.02
N ARG A 6 3.56 8.31 -9.96
CA ARG A 6 2.54 8.51 -11.00
C ARG A 6 2.15 9.98 -11.11
N ASP A 7 1.92 10.66 -9.99
CA ASP A 7 1.48 12.05 -10.00
C ASP A 7 2.55 12.99 -10.59
N MET A 8 3.84 12.72 -10.32
CA MET A 8 4.97 13.44 -10.95
C MET A 8 5.03 13.27 -12.48
N HIS A 9 4.53 12.15 -13.02
CA HIS A 9 4.51 11.91 -14.48
C HIS A 9 3.25 12.48 -15.16
N GLY A 10 2.28 13.02 -14.42
CA GLY A 10 1.05 13.59 -14.97
C GLY A 10 0.35 12.63 -15.95
N GLY A 11 -0.02 13.12 -17.14
CA GLY A 11 -0.63 12.29 -18.19
C GLY A 11 0.27 11.14 -18.69
N ASN A 12 1.58 11.34 -18.70
CA ASN A 12 2.54 10.28 -19.08
C ASN A 12 2.57 9.14 -18.06
N GLY A 13 2.12 9.39 -16.83
CA GLY A 13 2.00 8.39 -15.78
C GLY A 13 0.90 7.36 -16.05
N ILE A 14 0.08 7.53 -17.09
CA ILE A 14 -0.96 6.58 -17.54
C ILE A 14 -0.57 5.92 -18.87
N SER A 15 0.41 6.48 -19.59
CA SER A 15 0.92 5.91 -20.84
C SER A 15 1.65 4.60 -20.58
N ASP A 16 1.51 3.64 -21.50
CA ASP A 16 2.26 2.38 -21.47
C ASP A 16 3.79 2.60 -21.64
N SER A 17 4.19 3.81 -22.05
CA SER A 17 5.60 4.22 -22.15
C SER A 17 6.29 4.31 -20.78
N PHE A 18 5.54 4.44 -19.67
CA PHE A 18 6.07 4.54 -18.32
C PHE A 18 5.40 3.51 -17.40
N PRO A 19 6.15 2.56 -16.82
CA PRO A 19 5.58 1.45 -16.04
C PRO A 19 5.05 1.85 -14.65
N VAL A 20 5.03 3.15 -14.32
CA VAL A 20 4.65 3.66 -12.99
C VAL A 20 3.20 3.30 -12.63
N MET A 21 2.28 3.31 -13.59
CA MET A 21 0.88 2.89 -13.38
C MET A 21 0.79 1.40 -13.04
N ARG A 22 1.50 0.55 -13.79
CA ARG A 22 1.55 -0.90 -13.56
C ARG A 22 2.07 -1.22 -12.17
N HIS A 23 3.15 -0.56 -11.75
CA HIS A 23 3.70 -0.76 -10.41
C HIS A 23 2.79 -0.24 -9.30
N MET A 24 2.08 0.87 -9.51
CA MET A 24 1.07 1.35 -8.56
C MET A 24 -0.05 0.31 -8.35
N LEU A 25 -0.58 -0.25 -9.44
CA LEU A 25 -1.64 -1.26 -9.37
C LEU A 25 -1.16 -2.54 -8.67
N ASN A 26 0.04 -3.03 -9.00
CA ASN A 26 0.62 -4.20 -8.35
C ASN A 26 0.76 -3.99 -6.84
N LEU A 27 1.23 -2.82 -6.40
CA LEU A 27 1.41 -2.51 -4.99
C LEU A 27 0.09 -2.33 -4.24
N GLU A 28 -0.96 -1.83 -4.92
CA GLU A 28 -2.30 -1.76 -4.34
C GLU A 28 -2.86 -3.16 -4.05
N THR A 29 -2.66 -4.10 -4.98
CA THR A 29 -2.99 -5.51 -4.75
C THR A 29 -2.18 -6.09 -3.60
N VAL A 30 -0.86 -5.91 -3.56
CA VAL A 30 -0.04 -6.42 -2.44
C VAL A 30 -0.48 -5.83 -1.10
N ASN A 31 -0.85 -4.55 -1.05
CA ASN A 31 -1.27 -3.89 0.19
C ASN A 31 -2.62 -4.40 0.72
N THR A 32 -3.49 -4.91 -0.16
CA THR A 32 -4.88 -5.31 0.20
C THR A 32 -5.13 -6.81 0.15
N TYR A 33 -4.28 -7.58 -0.54
CA TYR A 33 -4.48 -9.01 -0.80
C TYR A 33 -4.72 -9.83 0.47
N GLU A 34 -3.94 -9.58 1.53
CA GLU A 34 -4.14 -10.24 2.82
C GLU A 34 -4.95 -9.39 3.81
N GLY A 35 -5.33 -8.15 3.44
CA GLY A 35 -6.00 -7.21 4.34
C GLY A 35 -5.19 -6.91 5.62
N THR A 36 -3.87 -7.09 5.57
CA THR A 36 -3.02 -7.17 6.77
C THR A 36 -2.47 -5.83 7.25
N HIS A 37 -2.63 -4.73 6.51
CA HIS A 37 -2.03 -3.45 6.90
C HIS A 37 -2.46 -3.02 8.32
N ASP A 38 -3.76 -3.03 8.58
CA ASP A 38 -4.30 -2.68 9.89
C ASP A 38 -4.05 -3.78 10.93
N ILE A 39 -4.13 -5.05 10.53
CA ILE A 39 -3.83 -6.19 11.43
C ILE A 39 -2.38 -6.16 11.92
N HIS A 40 -1.41 -5.83 11.06
CA HIS A 40 -0.02 -5.67 11.44
C HIS A 40 0.17 -4.52 12.43
N ALA A 41 -0.53 -3.40 12.25
CA ALA A 41 -0.51 -2.30 13.21
C ALA A 41 -1.07 -2.74 14.57
N LEU A 42 -2.16 -3.52 14.57
CA LEU A 42 -2.77 -4.02 15.80
C LEU A 42 -1.90 -5.08 16.52
N ILE A 43 -1.17 -5.91 15.78
CA ILE A 43 -0.19 -6.86 16.35
C ILE A 43 0.94 -6.09 17.06
N LEU A 44 1.48 -5.05 16.42
CA LEU A 44 2.48 -4.17 17.04
C LEU A 44 1.91 -3.43 18.26
N GLY A 45 0.66 -2.94 18.18
CA GLY A 45 -0.05 -2.31 19.29
C GLY A 45 -0.19 -3.25 20.50
N ARG A 46 -0.53 -4.52 20.27
CA ARG A 46 -0.56 -5.55 21.33
C ARG A 46 0.83 -5.78 21.93
N ALA A 47 1.87 -5.83 21.11
CA ALA A 47 3.25 -6.03 21.58
C ALA A 47 3.74 -4.89 22.50
N GLN A 48 3.29 -3.65 22.25
CA GLN A 48 3.66 -2.50 23.09
C GLN A 48 2.79 -2.35 24.34
N THR A 49 1.48 -2.62 24.23
CA THR A 49 0.50 -2.30 25.29
C THR A 49 0.09 -3.52 26.11
N GLY A 50 0.32 -4.73 25.62
CA GLY A 50 -0.21 -5.97 26.20
C GLY A 50 -1.72 -6.16 25.99
N LEU A 51 -2.41 -5.21 25.36
CA LEU A 51 -3.86 -5.24 25.14
C LEU A 51 -4.17 -5.63 23.69
N GLN A 52 -5.05 -6.60 23.50
CA GLN A 52 -5.53 -6.99 22.18
C GLN A 52 -6.68 -6.07 21.73
N ALA A 53 -6.60 -5.57 20.50
CA ALA A 53 -7.56 -4.62 19.90
C ALA A 53 -8.19 -5.14 18.59
N PHE A 54 -8.18 -6.46 18.38
CA PHE A 54 -8.80 -7.19 17.29
C PHE A 54 -9.57 -8.37 17.87
N PHE A 55 -10.67 -8.75 17.22
CA PHE A 55 -11.54 -9.86 17.62
C PHE A 55 -11.25 -11.13 16.80
#